data_AF-A0A2W1LIQ1-F1
#
_entry.id   AF-A0A2W1LIQ1-F1
#
_cell.length_a   1.000
_cell.length_b   1.000
_cell.length_c   1.000
_cell.angle_alpha   90.00
_cell.angle_beta   90.00
_cell.angle_gamma   90.00
#
_symmetry.space_group_name_H-M   'P 1'
#
loop_
_entity.id
_entity.type
_entity.pdbx_description
1 polymer ?
#
loop_
_entity_poly.entity_id
_entity_poly.type
_entity_poly.pdbx_seq_one_letter_code
_entity_poly.pdbx_strand_id
1 'polypeptide(L)'
;MNRITVTVLACLCLIIGLSGCSNSEKVEINTPAFLYNSSSNTGTSIEVSISGQYDKDNNFQGSLTIGGMEYPTILFKHGFGLIAYDKAERTILGLIFYDNETKDYSIHLTEGKLYGALQGDNSEGGTLIISSPAVDKEQAVEVHTRLTGLCTEFEHNEGLCSR
;
A
#
# COMPACT_ATOMS: atom_id res chain seq x y z
N MET A 1 15.33 -12.10 -69.65
CA MET A 1 14.35 -11.00 -69.85
C MET A 1 13.03 -11.40 -69.21
N ASN A 2 12.34 -10.43 -68.61
CA ASN A 2 10.94 -10.40 -68.11
C ASN A 2 10.50 -11.53 -67.13
N ARG A 3 10.00 -11.29 -65.90
CA ARG A 3 9.08 -10.30 -65.27
C ARG A 3 7.60 -10.69 -65.25
N ILE A 4 7.02 -10.74 -64.03
CA ILE A 4 5.60 -10.49 -63.67
C ILE A 4 4.64 -11.64 -64.10
N THR A 5 3.50 -12.05 -63.51
CA THR A 5 2.50 -11.62 -62.47
C THR A 5 1.99 -12.91 -61.74
N VAL A 6 1.10 -12.98 -60.74
CA VAL A 6 0.82 -12.32 -59.42
C VAL A 6 -0.45 -13.01 -58.81
N THR A 7 -0.54 -13.16 -57.48
CA THR A 7 -1.69 -13.76 -56.70
C THR A 7 -2.02 -15.24 -57.02
N VAL A 8 -2.54 -16.10 -56.13
CA VAL A 8 -3.47 -16.02 -54.98
C VAL A 8 -2.94 -17.02 -53.91
N LEU A 9 -2.89 -16.74 -52.61
CA LEU A 9 -4.04 -16.90 -51.69
C LEU A 9 -3.79 -16.18 -50.36
N ALA A 10 -4.61 -15.16 -50.08
CA ALA A 10 -4.60 -14.46 -48.80
C ALA A 10 -5.46 -15.23 -47.79
N CYS A 11 -4.83 -15.92 -46.84
CA CYS A 11 -5.34 -16.28 -45.50
C CYS A 11 -4.30 -17.13 -44.78
N LEU A 12 -3.66 -16.61 -43.72
CA LEU A 12 -3.89 -17.05 -42.33
C LEU A 12 -2.93 -16.32 -41.36
N CYS A 13 -3.47 -15.89 -40.22
CA CYS A 13 -2.76 -15.74 -38.95
C CYS A 13 -1.39 -15.04 -38.94
N LEU A 14 -1.37 -13.72 -39.20
CA LEU A 14 -0.48 -12.80 -38.47
C LEU A 14 -1.28 -11.64 -37.87
N ILE A 15 -2.38 -12.01 -37.20
CA ILE A 15 -2.90 -11.23 -36.08
C ILE A 15 -1.86 -11.40 -34.96
N ILE A 16 -0.78 -10.61 -35.02
CA ILE A 16 0.01 -10.32 -33.84
C ILE A 16 -0.94 -9.50 -32.97
N GLY A 17 -1.67 -10.20 -32.11
CA GLY A 17 -2.51 -9.56 -31.12
C GLY A 17 -1.62 -8.62 -30.34
N LEU A 18 -1.92 -7.32 -30.41
CA LEU A 18 -1.50 -6.35 -29.41
C LEU A 18 -2.24 -6.71 -28.12
N SER A 19 -1.84 -7.84 -27.54
CA SER A 19 -2.16 -8.25 -26.19
C SER A 19 -1.44 -7.27 -25.27
N GLY A 20 -2.01 -6.06 -25.16
CA GLY A 20 -1.78 -5.17 -24.04
C GLY A 20 -2.32 -5.85 -22.80
N CYS A 21 -1.63 -6.90 -22.34
CA CYS A 21 -1.80 -7.44 -21.02
C CYS A 21 -1.42 -6.33 -20.06
N SER A 22 -2.43 -5.59 -19.58
CA SER A 22 -2.30 -4.79 -18.37
C SER A 22 -2.09 -5.77 -17.23
N ASN A 23 -0.83 -6.16 -17.00
CA ASN A 23 -0.42 -6.88 -15.81
C ASN A 23 -0.56 -5.89 -14.63
N SER A 24 -1.78 -5.71 -14.15
CA SER A 24 -2.03 -5.17 -12.82
C SER A 24 -1.48 -6.21 -11.83
N GLU A 25 -0.29 -5.96 -11.31
CA GLU A 25 0.36 -6.82 -10.33
C GLU A 25 -0.57 -6.96 -9.11
N LYS A 26 -0.97 -8.20 -8.81
CA LYS A 26 -1.75 -8.48 -7.61
C LYS A 26 -0.82 -8.43 -6.41
N VAL A 27 -1.16 -7.59 -5.45
CA VAL A 27 -0.45 -7.41 -4.19
C VAL A 27 -1.19 -8.18 -3.11
N GLU A 28 -0.49 -9.05 -2.39
CA GLU A 28 -0.97 -9.74 -1.19
C GLU A 28 0.12 -9.66 -0.13
N ILE A 29 -0.19 -9.10 1.04
CA ILE A 29 0.75 -8.86 2.14
C ILE A 29 0.14 -9.42 3.41
N ASN A 30 0.80 -10.43 3.97
CA ASN A 30 0.42 -11.14 5.19
C ASN A 30 1.65 -11.34 6.10
N THR A 31 2.59 -10.39 6.07
CA THR A 31 3.82 -10.38 6.86
C THR A 31 3.54 -9.95 8.31
N PRO A 32 4.35 -10.39 9.30
CA PRO A 32 4.21 -9.95 10.69
C PRO A 32 4.19 -8.43 10.79
N ALA A 33 3.21 -7.89 11.51
CA ALA A 33 3.08 -6.47 11.76
C ALA A 33 3.13 -6.19 13.27
N PHE A 34 3.68 -5.04 13.63
CA PHE A 34 3.82 -4.65 15.03
C PHE A 34 3.24 -3.26 15.24
N LEU A 35 2.33 -3.18 16.21
CA LEU A 35 1.64 -1.99 16.67
C LEU A 35 2.43 -1.39 17.84
N TYR A 36 2.80 -0.12 17.77
CA TYR A 36 3.45 0.58 18.87
C TYR A 36 2.99 2.04 18.97
N ASN A 37 3.11 2.62 20.15
CA ASN A 37 2.91 4.06 20.35
C ASN A 37 4.27 4.75 20.35
N SER A 38 4.40 5.86 19.62
CA SER A 38 5.65 6.61 19.46
C SER A 38 6.26 7.07 20.78
N SER A 39 5.43 7.35 21.79
CA SER A 39 5.82 7.91 23.08
C SER A 39 6.00 6.87 24.17
N SER A 40 5.41 5.68 24.01
CA SER A 40 5.49 4.60 24.99
C SER A 40 6.58 3.60 24.63
N ASN A 41 7.11 2.87 25.61
CA ASN A 41 7.99 1.71 25.35
C ASN A 41 7.23 0.40 25.09
N THR A 42 5.89 0.42 25.14
CA THR A 42 5.04 -0.74 24.84
C THR A 42 4.68 -0.84 23.36
N GLY A 43 4.27 -2.05 22.98
CA GLY A 43 3.69 -2.38 21.70
C GLY A 43 3.31 -3.87 21.66
N THR A 44 2.63 -4.30 20.60
CA THR A 44 2.17 -5.67 20.42
C THR A 44 2.25 -6.08 18.96
N SER A 45 2.49 -7.37 18.71
CA SER A 45 2.19 -7.94 17.39
C SER A 45 0.70 -7.77 17.08
N ILE A 46 0.38 -7.52 15.81
CA ILE A 46 -0.98 -7.35 15.32
C ILE A 46 -1.17 -8.07 13.98
N GLU A 47 -2.33 -8.68 13.78
CA GLU A 47 -2.69 -9.25 12.49
C GLU A 47 -3.10 -8.13 11.52
N VAL A 48 -2.39 -8.07 10.39
CA VAL A 48 -2.71 -7.16 9.28
C VAL A 48 -2.62 -7.91 7.97
N SER A 49 -3.60 -7.70 7.10
CA SER A 49 -3.63 -8.23 5.74
C SER A 49 -3.96 -7.12 4.76
N ILE A 50 -3.18 -6.99 3.68
CA ILE A 50 -3.45 -6.07 2.57
C ILE A 50 -3.54 -6.90 1.29
N SER A 51 -4.62 -6.74 0.54
CA SER A 51 -4.82 -7.45 -0.74
C SER A 51 -5.41 -6.51 -1.77
N GLY A 52 -4.80 -6.39 -2.94
CA GLY A 52 -5.26 -5.45 -3.98
C GLY A 52 -4.38 -5.42 -5.21
N GLN A 53 -4.39 -4.28 -5.89
CA GLN A 53 -3.61 -4.03 -7.10
C GLN A 53 -3.36 -2.53 -7.30
N TYR A 54 -2.36 -2.21 -8.12
CA TYR A 54 -2.10 -0.84 -8.56
C TYR A 54 -2.86 -0.50 -9.84
N ASP A 55 -3.33 0.75 -9.93
CA ASP A 55 -3.72 1.36 -11.19
C ASP A 55 -2.51 1.90 -11.97
N LYS A 56 -2.77 2.43 -13.17
CA LYS A 56 -1.75 3.01 -14.06
C LYS A 56 -1.07 4.28 -13.53
N ASP A 57 -1.59 4.91 -12.49
CA ASP A 57 -1.11 6.17 -11.90
C ASP A 57 -0.44 5.92 -10.51
N ASN A 58 -0.18 4.64 -10.20
CA ASN A 58 0.38 4.12 -8.95
C ASN A 58 -0.49 4.40 -7.71
N ASN A 59 -1.82 4.43 -7.86
CA ASN A 59 -2.74 4.36 -6.74
C ASN A 59 -3.05 2.89 -6.43
N PHE A 60 -2.96 2.51 -5.15
CA PHE A 60 -3.40 1.20 -4.70
C PHE A 60 -4.92 1.19 -4.55
N GLN A 61 -5.57 0.13 -5.02
CA GLN A 61 -6.95 -0.21 -4.67
C GLN A 61 -7.03 -1.66 -4.19
N GLY A 62 -7.69 -1.89 -3.06
CA GLY A 62 -7.82 -3.23 -2.49
C GLY A 62 -8.66 -3.29 -1.23
N SER A 63 -8.38 -4.27 -0.39
CA SER A 63 -8.94 -4.46 0.95
C SER A 63 -7.82 -4.49 2.00
N LEU A 64 -8.20 -4.19 3.24
CA LEU A 64 -7.32 -4.18 4.39
C LEU A 64 -8.04 -4.83 5.58
N THR A 65 -7.33 -5.63 6.35
CA THR A 65 -7.76 -6.07 7.67
C THR A 65 -6.72 -5.63 8.69
N ILE A 66 -7.13 -5.03 9.81
CA ILE A 66 -6.23 -4.69 10.94
C ILE A 66 -6.89 -5.14 12.25
N GLY A 67 -6.23 -6.02 13.00
CA GLY A 67 -6.73 -6.46 14.32
C GLY A 67 -8.15 -7.07 14.27
N GLY A 68 -8.48 -7.75 13.17
CA GLY A 68 -9.81 -8.31 12.92
C GLY A 68 -10.87 -7.31 12.40
N MET A 69 -10.55 -6.02 12.25
CA MET A 69 -11.43 -5.05 11.60
C MET A 69 -11.22 -5.07 10.08
N GLU A 70 -12.29 -5.31 9.33
CA GLU A 70 -12.28 -5.41 7.86
C GLU A 70 -12.63 -4.07 7.19
N TYR A 71 -11.81 -3.70 6.20
CA TYR A 71 -12.01 -2.57 5.30
C TYR A 71 -12.05 -3.11 3.86
N PRO A 72 -13.25 -3.45 3.33
CA PRO A 72 -13.37 -4.18 2.05
C PRO A 72 -13.04 -3.32 0.82
N THR A 73 -12.90 -2.01 0.98
CA THR A 73 -12.42 -1.11 -0.06
C THR A 73 -11.54 -0.04 0.58
N ILE A 74 -10.25 -0.06 0.25
CA ILE A 74 -9.27 0.96 0.57
C ILE A 74 -8.62 1.53 -0.69
N LEU A 75 -8.23 2.80 -0.61
CA LEU A 75 -7.39 3.50 -1.57
C LEU A 75 -6.20 4.14 -0.83
N PHE A 76 -5.00 4.02 -1.38
CA PHE A 76 -3.83 4.78 -0.90
C PHE A 76 -2.76 4.99 -1.96
N LYS A 77 -1.80 5.85 -1.62
CA LYS A 77 -0.51 6.03 -2.31
C LYS A 77 0.57 6.26 -1.25
N HIS A 78 1.82 5.90 -1.53
CA HIS A 78 2.94 6.14 -0.61
C HIS A 78 2.99 7.60 -0.16
N GLY A 79 2.99 7.85 1.16
CA GLY A 79 3.05 9.19 1.74
C GLY A 79 1.71 9.94 1.76
N PHE A 80 0.60 9.26 1.44
CA PHE A 80 -0.75 9.85 1.42
C PHE A 80 -1.67 9.18 2.45
N GLY A 81 -2.88 9.73 2.56
CA GLY A 81 -3.93 9.15 3.40
C GLY A 81 -4.31 7.73 2.96
N LEU A 82 -4.36 6.82 3.93
CA LEU A 82 -5.02 5.52 3.82
C LEU A 82 -6.53 5.73 3.99
N ILE A 83 -7.26 5.62 2.88
CA ILE A 83 -8.69 5.93 2.83
C ILE A 83 -9.48 4.63 2.73
N ALA A 84 -10.45 4.41 3.61
CA ALA A 84 -11.44 3.35 3.50
C ALA A 84 -12.78 3.88 3.00
N TYR A 85 -13.55 3.01 2.34
CA TYR A 85 -14.91 3.27 1.89
C TYR A 85 -15.88 2.19 2.39
N ASP A 86 -16.98 2.61 3.04
CA ASP A 86 -18.20 1.81 3.16
C ASP A 86 -19.29 2.46 2.32
N LYS A 87 -19.59 1.86 1.16
CA LYS A 87 -20.52 2.37 0.14
C LYS A 87 -20.13 3.78 -0.33
N ALA A 88 -20.71 4.81 0.29
CA ALA A 88 -20.49 6.23 -0.01
C ALA A 88 -19.82 6.99 1.14
N GLU A 89 -19.66 6.36 2.31
CA GLU A 89 -18.93 6.94 3.45
C GLU A 89 -17.43 6.79 3.21
N ARG A 90 -16.69 7.90 3.31
CA ARG A 90 -15.24 7.97 3.14
C ARG A 90 -14.59 8.23 4.50
N THR A 91 -13.74 7.32 4.93
CA THR A 91 -13.03 7.41 6.20
C THR A 91 -11.53 7.47 5.95
N ILE A 92 -10.82 8.46 6.51
CA ILE A 92 -9.35 8.49 6.49
C ILE A 92 -8.89 7.72 7.72
N LEU A 93 -8.32 6.53 7.54
CA LEU A 93 -7.81 5.68 8.62
C LEU A 93 -6.52 6.24 9.25
N GLY A 94 -5.70 6.86 8.40
CA GLY A 94 -4.35 7.27 8.74
C GLY A 94 -3.56 7.81 7.55
N LEU A 95 -2.25 7.96 7.71
CA LEU A 95 -1.28 8.07 6.60
C LEU A 95 -0.59 6.71 6.41
N ILE A 96 -0.21 6.38 5.18
CA ILE A 96 0.55 5.16 4.88
C ILE A 96 1.80 5.44 4.05
N PHE A 97 2.93 4.98 4.57
CA PHE A 97 4.21 4.88 3.87
C PHE A 97 4.35 3.44 3.39
N TYR A 98 4.69 3.26 2.12
CA TYR A 98 4.65 1.94 1.46
C TYR A 98 5.73 1.83 0.39
N ASP A 99 6.47 0.73 0.40
CA ASP A 99 7.51 0.42 -0.59
C ASP A 99 7.00 -0.70 -1.51
N ASN A 100 6.86 -0.42 -2.80
CA ASN A 100 6.29 -1.40 -3.73
C ASN A 100 7.27 -2.50 -4.17
N GLU A 101 8.57 -2.35 -3.94
CA GLU A 101 9.54 -3.41 -4.26
C GLU A 101 9.61 -4.43 -3.12
N THR A 102 9.73 -3.95 -1.88
CA THR A 102 9.80 -4.81 -0.68
C THR A 102 8.43 -5.27 -0.17
N LYS A 103 7.36 -4.52 -0.50
CA LYS A 103 6.00 -4.63 0.08
C LYS A 103 5.91 -4.22 1.56
N ASP A 104 6.98 -3.64 2.10
CA ASP A 104 7.03 -3.09 3.45
C ASP A 104 6.10 -1.87 3.60
N TYR A 105 5.53 -1.69 4.78
CA TYR A 105 4.66 -0.55 5.08
C TYR A 105 4.78 -0.03 6.51
N SER A 106 4.38 1.22 6.68
CA SER A 106 4.15 1.86 7.98
C SER A 106 2.90 2.74 7.92
N ILE A 107 1.95 2.52 8.84
CA ILE A 107 0.66 3.22 8.91
C ILE A 107 0.62 4.06 10.19
N HIS A 108 0.37 5.35 10.04
CA HIS A 108 0.10 6.29 11.15
C HIS A 108 -1.39 6.42 11.35
N LEU A 109 -1.92 5.88 12.45
CA LEU A 109 -3.36 5.84 12.70
C LEU A 109 -3.87 7.19 13.22
N THR A 110 -4.90 7.74 12.57
CA THR A 110 -5.51 9.03 12.94
C THR A 110 -7.03 8.97 13.11
N GLU A 111 -7.69 7.88 12.68
CA GLU A 111 -9.14 7.70 12.82
C GLU A 111 -9.51 7.27 14.25
N GLY A 112 -10.45 7.96 14.87
CA GLY A 112 -10.74 7.80 16.30
C GLY A 112 -11.26 6.42 16.72
N LYS A 113 -12.07 5.73 15.90
CA LYS A 113 -12.59 4.39 16.25
C LYS A 113 -11.49 3.33 16.13
N LEU A 114 -10.77 3.31 15.01
CA LEU A 114 -9.64 2.41 14.77
C LEU A 114 -8.52 2.64 15.79
N TYR A 115 -8.15 3.90 16.02
CA TYR A 115 -7.18 4.28 17.04
C TYR A 115 -7.64 3.79 18.43
N GLY A 116 -8.87 4.10 18.85
CA GLY A 116 -9.38 3.67 20.16
C GLY A 116 -9.51 2.14 20.32
N ALA A 117 -9.86 1.43 19.26
CA ALA A 117 -9.95 -0.04 19.26
C ALA A 117 -8.57 -0.71 19.37
N LEU A 118 -7.52 -0.10 18.82
CA LEU A 118 -6.16 -0.64 18.83
C LEU A 118 -5.29 -0.11 19.96
N GLN A 119 -5.62 1.05 20.54
CA GLN A 119 -4.78 1.70 21.54
C GLN A 119 -4.54 0.77 22.73
N GLY A 120 -5.59 0.15 23.29
CA GLY A 120 -5.47 -0.77 24.44
C GLY A 120 -4.69 -0.12 25.58
N ASP A 121 -3.65 -0.81 26.07
CA ASP A 121 -2.76 -0.30 27.13
C ASP A 121 -1.82 0.83 26.65
N ASN A 122 -1.70 1.09 25.33
CA ASN A 122 -0.88 2.18 24.76
C ASN A 122 -1.55 3.57 24.90
N SER A 123 -2.20 3.80 26.05
CA SER A 123 -3.01 4.98 26.38
C SER A 123 -2.23 6.29 26.56
N GLU A 124 -0.89 6.22 26.56
CA GLU A 124 0.01 7.38 26.66
C GLU A 124 -0.11 8.29 25.42
N GLY A 125 0.06 9.60 25.60
CA GLY A 125 -0.08 10.57 24.50
C GLY A 125 1.00 10.39 23.44
N GLY A 126 0.62 10.09 22.20
CA GLY A 126 1.53 9.85 21.08
C GLY A 126 0.79 9.40 19.83
N THR A 127 1.55 9.09 18.77
CA THR A 127 0.99 8.52 17.53
C THR A 127 1.04 6.99 17.62
N LEU A 128 -0.08 6.34 17.27
CA LEU A 128 -0.17 4.90 17.18
C LEU A 128 0.23 4.47 15.76
N ILE A 129 1.27 3.65 15.65
CA ILE A 129 1.93 3.28 14.40
C ILE A 129 1.91 1.76 14.25
N ILE A 130 1.60 1.29 13.05
CA ILE A 130 1.78 -0.11 12.64
C ILE A 130 2.88 -0.15 11.60
N SER A 131 3.89 -1.01 11.77
CA SER A 131 4.89 -1.29 10.72
C SER A 131 4.98 -2.77 10.40
N SER A 132 5.35 -3.10 9.16
CA SER A 132 5.60 -4.46 8.68
C SER A 132 6.66 -4.46 7.57
N PRO A 133 7.55 -5.47 7.50
CA PRO A 133 7.67 -6.61 8.41
C PRO A 133 8.30 -6.22 9.76
N ALA A 134 7.67 -6.60 10.86
CA ALA A 134 8.22 -6.41 12.20
C ALA A 134 7.65 -7.43 13.18
N VAL A 135 8.51 -8.02 14.03
CA VAL A 135 8.08 -8.88 15.15
C VAL A 135 8.22 -8.20 16.52
N ASP A 136 8.92 -7.07 16.58
CA ASP A 136 9.14 -6.26 17.80
C ASP A 136 9.12 -4.76 17.48
N LYS A 137 9.21 -3.93 18.52
CA LYS A 137 9.20 -2.46 18.40
C LYS A 137 10.43 -1.91 17.67
N GLU A 138 11.60 -2.51 17.85
CA GLU A 138 12.86 -1.97 17.29
C GLU A 138 12.83 -2.10 15.76
N GLN A 139 12.45 -3.27 15.25
CA GLN A 139 12.21 -3.50 13.82
C GLN A 139 11.07 -2.61 13.28
N ALA A 140 10.00 -2.43 14.06
CA ALA A 140 8.88 -1.59 13.64
C ALA A 140 9.28 -0.11 13.47
N VAL A 141 10.16 0.38 14.34
CA VAL A 141 10.74 1.72 14.25
C VAL A 141 11.74 1.80 13.10
N GLU A 142 12.59 0.78 12.88
CA GLU A 142 13.52 0.75 11.74
C GLU A 142 12.77 0.82 10.39
N VAL A 143 11.75 -0.02 10.19
CA VAL A 143 10.88 0.03 9.01
C VAL A 143 10.20 1.39 8.87
N HIS A 144 9.67 1.94 9.97
CA HIS A 144 9.03 3.25 9.96
C HIS A 144 10.00 4.37 9.52
N THR A 145 11.19 4.42 10.12
CA THR A 145 12.23 5.40 9.82
C THR A 145 12.78 5.24 8.41
N ARG A 146 12.94 4.00 7.91
CA ARG A 146 13.33 3.74 6.51
C ARG A 146 12.29 4.31 5.54
N LEU A 147 11.02 3.96 5.74
CA LEU A 147 9.94 4.33 4.83
C LEU A 147 9.59 5.83 4.86
N THR A 148 9.80 6.51 5.99
CA THR A 148 9.68 7.98 6.09
C THR A 148 10.96 8.73 5.72
N GLY A 149 12.14 8.11 5.83
CA GLY A 149 13.38 8.66 5.31
C GLY A 149 13.32 8.83 3.78
N LEU A 150 12.75 7.85 3.07
CA LEU A 150 12.48 7.95 1.63
C LEU A 150 11.68 9.22 1.28
N CYS A 151 10.65 9.57 2.07
CA CYS A 151 9.87 10.80 1.89
C CYS A 151 10.76 12.07 1.90
N THR A 152 11.74 12.14 2.81
CA THR A 152 12.63 13.31 2.93
C THR A 152 13.63 13.45 1.76
N GLU A 153 13.98 12.37 1.06
CA GLU A 153 14.81 12.47 -0.15
C GLU A 153 13.99 12.91 -1.39
N PHE A 154 12.72 12.52 -1.49
CA PHE A 154 11.84 12.96 -2.58
C PHE A 154 11.44 14.44 -2.50
N GLU A 155 11.44 15.06 -1.31
CA GLU A 155 11.25 16.50 -1.16
C GLU A 155 12.31 17.33 -1.89
N HIS A 156 13.53 16.81 -2.06
CA HIS A 156 14.62 17.54 -2.72
C HIS A 156 14.48 17.60 -4.25
N ASN A 157 13.76 16.65 -4.87
CA ASN A 157 13.75 16.48 -6.32
C ASN A 157 12.37 16.66 -6.99
N GLU A 158 11.26 16.20 -6.38
CA GLU A 158 9.96 16.07 -7.09
C GLU A 158 8.77 16.69 -6.32
N GLY A 159 8.97 17.26 -5.12
CA GLY A 159 7.95 18.05 -4.42
C GLY A 159 6.71 17.29 -3.96
N LEU A 160 6.83 15.98 -3.71
CA LEU A 160 5.72 15.11 -3.29
C LEU A 160 5.96 14.45 -1.92
N CYS A 161 5.80 15.25 -0.86
CA CYS A 161 5.31 14.83 0.46
C CYS A 161 4.45 15.97 1.01
N SER A 162 3.14 15.93 0.74
CA SER A 162 2.30 17.12 0.87
C SER A 162 1.74 17.34 2.28
N ARG A 163 2.49 18.11 3.07
CA ARG A 163 2.10 18.95 4.22
C ARG A 163 1.68 18.29 5.54
#